data_AF-A0A3C1ADU0-F1
#
_entry.id   AF-A0A3C1ADU0-F1
#
_cell.length_a   1.000
_cell.length_b   1.000
_cell.length_c   1.000
_cell.angle_alpha   90.00
_cell.angle_beta   90.00
_cell.angle_gamma   90.00
#
_symmetry.space_group_name_H-M   'P 1'
#
loop_
_entity.id
_entity.type
_entity.pdbx_description
1 polymer ?
#
loop_
_entity_poly.entity_id
_entity_poly.type
_entity_poly.pdbx_seq_one_letter_code
_entity_poly.pdbx_strand_id
1 'polypeptide(L)'
;WRQEKQQKNIEEIIRLASNMCDKLRSLKDKLEDLGDSIQKSSDLYEGVMRTLTTGKGNLIKQALKMQELGTPVTKKLSSTNEMLSSDEEETEN
;
A
#
# COMPACT_ATOMS: atom_id res chain seq x y z
N TRP A 1 33.52 -47.22 -0.61
CA TRP A 1 34.01 -45.94 -0.06
C TRP A 1 33.87 -44.75 -1.01
N ARG A 2 34.52 -44.70 -2.19
CA ARG A 2 34.34 -43.56 -3.13
C ARG A 2 32.92 -43.41 -3.65
N GLN A 3 32.30 -44.53 -4.04
CA GLN A 3 30.90 -44.57 -4.51
C GLN A 3 29.92 -44.18 -3.40
N GLU A 4 30.10 -44.68 -2.17
CA GLU A 4 29.26 -44.30 -1.03
C GLU A 4 29.38 -42.82 -0.68
N LYS A 5 30.59 -42.24 -0.75
CA LYS A 5 30.78 -40.79 -0.53
C LYS A 5 30.11 -39.96 -1.63
N GLN A 6 30.17 -40.41 -2.88
CA GLN A 6 29.48 -39.76 -4.00
C GLN A 6 27.96 -39.85 -3.84
N GLN A 7 27.43 -41.01 -3.42
CA GLN A 7 26.01 -41.20 -3.15
C GLN A 7 25.50 -40.26 -2.07
N LYS A 8 26.21 -40.16 -0.93
CA LYS A 8 25.87 -39.23 0.16
C LYS A 8 25.87 -37.76 -0.28
N ASN A 9 26.83 -37.36 -1.13
CA ASN A 9 26.88 -35.99 -1.65
C ASN A 9 25.70 -35.70 -2.59
N ILE A 10 25.33 -36.66 -3.44
CA ILE A 10 24.15 -36.54 -4.32
C ILE A 10 22.87 -36.40 -3.50
N GLU A 11 22.70 -37.22 -2.46
CA GLU A 11 21.55 -37.13 -1.55
C GLU A 11 21.47 -35.77 -0.85
N GLU A 12 22.60 -35.22 -0.41
CA GLU A 12 22.64 -33.92 0.22
C GLU A 12 22.30 -32.78 -0.76
N ILE A 13 22.80 -32.85 -2.00
CA ILE A 13 22.45 -31.90 -3.07
C ILE A 13 20.95 -31.95 -3.35
N ILE A 14 20.36 -33.14 -3.49
CA ILE A 14 18.92 -33.28 -3.72
C ILE A 14 18.13 -32.69 -2.56
N ARG A 15 18.50 -33.02 -1.31
CA ARG A 15 17.84 -32.48 -0.11
C ARG A 15 17.88 -30.96 -0.06
N LEU A 16 19.04 -30.36 -0.37
CA LEU A 16 19.21 -28.91 -0.40
C LEU A 16 18.39 -28.27 -1.53
N ALA A 17 18.40 -28.87 -2.71
CA ALA A 17 17.62 -28.41 -3.85
C ALA A 17 16.12 -28.44 -3.55
N SER A 18 15.61 -29.53 -2.98
CA SER A 18 14.20 -29.63 -2.58
C SER A 18 13.81 -28.55 -1.56
N ASN A 19 14.60 -28.37 -0.50
CA ASN A 19 14.33 -27.35 0.51
C ASN A 19 14.36 -25.93 -0.09
N MET A 20 15.30 -25.67 -0.99
CA MET A 20 15.40 -24.38 -1.69
C MET A 20 14.17 -24.12 -2.55
N CYS A 21 13.71 -25.12 -3.32
CA CYS A 21 12.50 -25.02 -4.14
C CYS A 21 11.25 -24.76 -3.28
N ASP A 22 11.09 -25.47 -2.16
CA ASP A 22 9.97 -25.28 -1.24
C ASP A 22 9.95 -23.86 -0.65
N LYS A 23 11.12 -23.36 -0.21
CA LYS A 23 11.26 -21.99 0.30
C LYS A 23 10.97 -20.94 -0.76
N LEU A 24 11.46 -21.15 -1.98
CA LEU A 24 11.22 -20.22 -3.09
C LEU A 24 9.73 -20.14 -3.40
N ARG A 25 9.03 -21.29 -3.43
CA ARG A 25 7.58 -21.33 -3.62
C ARG A 25 6.84 -20.59 -2.51
N SER A 26 7.18 -20.86 -1.25
CA SER A 26 6.58 -20.14 -0.12
C SER A 26 6.84 -18.64 -0.15
N LEU A 27 8.02 -18.20 -0.60
CA LEU A 27 8.34 -16.79 -0.76
C LEU A 27 7.50 -16.15 -1.88
N LYS A 28 7.37 -16.82 -3.02
CA LYS A 28 6.52 -16.37 -4.14
C LYS A 28 5.08 -16.15 -3.66
N ASP A 29 4.49 -17.14 -2.99
CA ASP A 29 3.11 -17.05 -2.51
C ASP A 29 2.94 -15.86 -1.53
N LYS A 30 3.90 -15.65 -0.62
CA LYS A 30 3.91 -14.48 0.27
C LYS A 30 4.04 -13.14 -0.45
N LEU A 31 4.77 -13.08 -1.56
CA LEU A 31 4.92 -11.87 -2.36
C LEU A 31 3.64 -11.56 -3.14
N GLU A 32 2.92 -12.57 -3.63
CA GLU A 32 1.60 -12.41 -4.23
C GLU A 32 0.60 -11.86 -3.21
N ASP A 33 0.54 -12.45 -2.00
CA ASP A 33 -0.33 -11.97 -0.91
C ASP A 33 -0.02 -10.51 -0.51
N LEU A 34 1.27 -10.13 -0.50
CA LEU A 34 1.70 -8.77 -0.22
C LEU A 34 1.24 -7.81 -1.31
N GLY A 35 1.39 -8.19 -2.59
CA GLY A 35 0.93 -7.39 -3.73
C GLY A 35 -0.57 -7.10 -3.65
N ASP A 36 -1.38 -8.12 -3.36
CA ASP A 36 -2.81 -7.99 -3.17
C ASP A 36 -3.17 -7.05 -2.00
N SER A 37 -2.41 -7.13 -0.91
CA SER A 37 -2.63 -6.29 0.27
C SER A 37 -2.31 -4.82 -0.01
N ILE A 38 -1.25 -4.54 -0.77
CA ILE A 38 -0.90 -3.19 -1.21
C ILE A 38 -1.99 -2.62 -2.11
N GLN A 39 -2.47 -3.40 -3.10
CA GLN A 39 -3.54 -2.94 -3.99
C GLN A 39 -4.81 -2.59 -3.21
N LYS A 40 -5.25 -3.48 -2.29
CA LYS A 40 -6.40 -3.21 -1.43
C LYS A 40 -6.22 -1.95 -0.59
N SER A 41 -5.03 -1.73 -0.04
CA SER A 41 -4.74 -0.53 0.73
C SER A 41 -4.81 0.73 -0.14
N SER A 42 -4.32 0.66 -1.38
CA SER A 42 -4.40 1.77 -2.35
C SER A 42 -5.85 2.09 -2.68
N ASP A 43 -6.66 1.07 -2.99
CA ASP A 43 -8.07 1.25 -3.34
C ASP A 43 -8.87 1.87 -2.17
N LEU A 44 -8.59 1.44 -0.93
CA LEU A 44 -9.18 2.01 0.28
C LEU A 44 -8.80 3.47 0.44
N TYR A 45 -7.51 3.80 0.28
CA TYR A 45 -7.03 5.17 0.35
C TYR A 45 -7.73 6.06 -0.69
N GLU A 46 -7.79 5.63 -1.95
CA GLU A 46 -8.48 6.35 -3.01
C GLU A 46 -9.98 6.55 -2.72
N GLY A 47 -10.65 5.52 -2.20
CA GLY A 47 -12.05 5.59 -1.81
C GLY A 47 -12.31 6.61 -0.69
N VAL A 48 -11.46 6.63 0.34
CA VAL A 48 -11.51 7.60 1.44
C VAL A 48 -11.23 9.00 0.90
N MET A 49 -10.18 9.16 0.10
CA MET A 49 -9.80 10.44 -0.45
C MET A 49 -10.89 11.01 -1.36
N ARG A 50 -11.53 10.17 -2.18
CA ARG A 50 -12.69 10.57 -2.99
C ARG A 50 -13.84 11.03 -2.11
N THR A 51 -14.15 10.32 -1.04
CA THR A 51 -15.23 10.73 -0.10
C THR A 51 -14.91 12.07 0.57
N LEU A 52 -13.64 12.31 0.87
CA LEU A 52 -13.18 13.55 1.48
C LEU A 52 -13.20 14.75 0.51
N THR A 53 -12.68 14.59 -0.71
CA THR A 53 -12.27 15.72 -1.58
C THR A 53 -13.05 15.85 -2.90
N THR A 54 -13.28 14.77 -3.64
CA THR A 54 -13.70 14.85 -5.07
C THR A 54 -15.06 14.23 -5.37
N GLY A 55 -15.55 13.32 -4.55
CA GLY A 55 -16.79 12.57 -4.74
C GLY A 55 -18.07 13.43 -4.70
N LYS A 56 -19.19 12.83 -5.15
CA LYS A 56 -20.52 13.45 -5.10
C LYS A 56 -20.93 13.60 -3.62
N GLY A 57 -21.05 14.84 -3.16
CA GLY A 57 -21.31 15.13 -1.76
C GLY A 57 -20.07 14.98 -0.88
N ASN A 58 -18.86 15.21 -1.42
CA ASN A 58 -17.65 15.14 -0.60
C ASN A 58 -17.70 16.07 0.61
N LEU A 59 -17.07 15.61 1.69
CA LEU A 59 -17.20 16.20 3.02
C LEU A 59 -16.67 17.63 3.07
N ILE A 60 -15.59 17.93 2.33
CA ILE A 60 -15.03 19.28 2.27
C ILE A 60 -16.06 20.26 1.68
N LYS A 61 -16.65 19.95 0.53
CA LYS A 61 -17.68 20.82 -0.09
C LYS A 61 -18.90 20.98 0.80
N GLN A 62 -19.32 19.91 1.48
CA GLN A 62 -20.44 19.98 2.42
C GLN A 62 -20.14 20.88 3.61
N ALA A 63 -18.95 20.75 4.21
CA ALA A 63 -18.53 21.58 5.34
C ALA A 63 -18.43 23.06 4.95
N LEU A 64 -17.85 23.37 3.79
CA LEU A 64 -17.79 24.74 3.26
C LEU A 64 -19.20 25.33 3.06
N LYS A 65 -20.11 24.56 2.46
CA LYS A 65 -21.51 24.97 2.28
C LYS A 65 -22.22 25.22 3.62
N MET A 66 -21.98 24.41 4.65
CA MET A 66 -22.56 24.61 5.97
C MET A 66 -22.04 25.89 6.65
N GLN A 67 -20.76 26.21 6.43
CA GLN A 67 -20.16 27.47 6.90
C GLN A 67 -20.78 28.68 6.19
N GLU A 68 -21.01 28.62 4.88
CA GLU A 68 -21.71 29.67 4.11
C GLU A 68 -23.14 29.90 4.62
N LEU A 69 -23.82 28.83 5.06
CA LEU A 69 -25.18 28.90 5.62
C LEU A 69 -25.23 29.42 7.08
N GLY A 70 -24.11 29.86 7.65
CA GLY A 70 -24.06 30.47 8.98
C GLY A 70 -24.15 29.49 10.15
N THR A 71 -23.89 28.20 9.91
CA THR A 71 -23.83 27.20 10.98
C THR A 71 -22.56 27.42 11.82
N PRO A 72 -22.63 27.43 13.16
CA PRO A 72 -21.44 27.58 13.99
C PRO A 72 -20.54 26.34 13.86
N VAL A 73 -19.50 26.43 13.03
CA VAL A 73 -18.48 25.38 12.92
C VAL A 73 -17.43 25.60 13.99
N THR A 74 -17.19 24.60 14.85
CA THR A 74 -16.32 24.70 16.04
C THR A 74 -14.84 24.85 15.72
N LYS A 75 -14.39 24.40 14.55
CA LYS A 75 -13.06 24.68 13.98
C LYS A 75 -13.22 24.91 12.48
N LYS A 76 -12.83 26.10 11.99
CA LYS A 76 -12.74 26.35 10.54
C LYS A 76 -11.81 25.29 9.95
N LEU A 77 -12.31 24.52 9.00
CA LEU A 77 -11.43 23.78 8.09
C LEU A 77 -10.65 24.85 7.32
N SER A 78 -9.31 24.78 7.33
CA SER A 78 -8.56 25.68 6.47
C SER A 78 -8.98 25.41 5.02
N SER A 79 -9.06 26.48 4.24
CA SER A 79 -9.48 26.44 2.84
C SER A 79 -8.73 25.31 2.12
N THR A 80 -9.46 24.52 1.32
CA THR A 80 -8.92 23.42 0.50
C THR A 80 -7.65 23.79 -0.26
N ASN A 81 -7.47 25.07 -0.60
CA ASN A 81 -6.27 25.61 -1.23
C ASN A 81 -5.01 25.47 -0.35
N GLU A 82 -5.08 25.69 0.97
CA GLU A 82 -3.91 25.53 1.86
C GLU A 82 -3.55 24.05 2.11
N MET A 83 -4.50 23.12 1.94
CA MET A 83 -4.25 21.69 2.18
C MET A 83 -3.65 20.95 0.97
N LEU A 84 -3.77 21.51 -0.24
CA LEU A 84 -3.24 20.95 -1.49
C LEU A 84 -1.93 21.62 -1.95
N SER A 85 -1.55 22.75 -1.35
CA SER A 85 -0.33 23.50 -1.73
C SER A 85 0.96 22.99 -1.08
N SER A 86 0.95 21.90 -0.30
CA SER A 86 2.17 21.37 0.33
C SER A 86 3.00 20.42 -0.54
N ASP A 87 2.53 20.05 -1.73
CA ASP A 87 3.21 19.06 -2.59
C ASP A 87 3.91 19.65 -3.85
N GLU A 88 3.98 20.98 -4.02
CA GLU A 88 4.56 21.62 -5.23
C GLU A 88 5.90 22.37 -5.01
N GLU A 89 6.57 22.24 -3.87
CA GLU A 89 7.91 22.83 -3.66
C GLU A 89 8.98 21.78 -3.34
N GLU A 90 9.35 20.92 -4.30
CA GLU A 90 10.65 20.24 -4.25
C GLU A 90 11.12 19.69 -5.62
N THR A 91 11.16 20.51 -6.67
CA THR A 91 12.05 20.26 -7.82
C THR A 91 12.59 21.56 -8.43
N GLU A 92 13.55 22.20 -7.77
CA GLU A 92 14.61 22.96 -8.44
C GLU A 92 15.71 23.37 -7.45
N ASN A 93 16.80 22.58 -7.40
CA ASN A 93 18.17 23.08 -7.25
C ASN A 93 19.19 21.98 -7.60
#